data_AF-A0A177DGM2-F1
#
_entry.id   AF-A0A177DGM2-F1
#
_cell.length_a   1.000
_cell.length_b   1.000
_cell.length_c   1.000
_cell.angle_alpha   90.00
_cell.angle_beta   90.00
_cell.angle_gamma   90.00
#
_symmetry.space_group_name_H-M   'P 1'
#
loop_
_entity.id
_entity.type
_entity.pdbx_description
1 polymer ?
#
loop_
_entity_poly.entity_id
_entity_poly.type
_entity_poly.pdbx_seq_one_letter_code
_entity_poly.pdbx_strand_id
1 'polypeptide(L)'
;MSANPGNVVGGHKANLNNPNTSDESKQHSKEVLQEIKNGGDASAVSSSSGDKNPNNVAGGLKATLNNPNTSDEAKQSAKERLGQE
;
A
#
# COMPACT_ATOMS: atom_id res chain seq x y z
N MET A 1 9.88 -8.03 13.95
CA MET A 1 11.18 -7.64 13.36
C MET A 1 11.09 -6.16 13.04
N SER A 2 11.83 -5.32 13.76
CA SER A 2 11.83 -3.86 13.51
C SER A 2 12.62 -3.59 12.23
N ALA A 3 12.05 -2.83 11.29
CA ALA A 3 12.77 -2.41 10.09
C ALA A 3 13.95 -1.54 10.52
N ASN A 4 15.18 -1.94 10.17
CA ASN A 4 16.34 -1.10 10.41
C ASN A 4 16.29 0.07 9.40
N PRO A 5 16.35 1.34 9.84
CA PRO A 5 16.30 2.50 8.94
C PRO A 5 17.37 2.45 7.83
N GLY A 6 18.53 1.83 8.09
CA GLY A 6 19.56 1.62 7.07
C GLY A 6 19.10 0.71 5.92
N ASN A 7 18.26 -0.28 6.20
CA ASN A 7 17.73 -1.20 5.20
C ASN A 7 16.69 -0.52 4.30
N VAL A 8 15.88 0.40 4.86
CA VAL A 8 14.89 1.18 4.11
C VAL A 8 15.58 2.08 3.09
N VAL A 9 16.58 2.85 3.54
CA VAL A 9 17.40 3.72 2.67
C VAL A 9 18.13 2.91 1.60
N GLY A 10 18.68 1.74 1.95
CA GLY A 10 19.32 0.83 1.00
C GLY A 10 18.36 0.32 -0.07
N GLY A 11 17.14 -0.06 0.32
CA GLY A 11 16.10 -0.52 -0.59
C GLY A 11 15.68 0.54 -1.61
N HIS A 12 15.41 1.77 -1.18
CA HIS A 12 15.07 2.86 -2.10
C HIS A 12 16.20 3.20 -3.07
N LYS A 13 17.47 3.15 -2.62
CA LYS A 13 18.63 3.31 -3.51
C LYS A 13 18.74 2.18 -4.55
N ALA A 14 18.44 0.95 -4.15
CA ALA A 14 18.40 -0.17 -5.09
C ALA A 14 17.29 0.02 -6.15
N ASN A 15 16.11 0.49 -5.73
CA ASN A 15 14.98 0.76 -6.62
C ASN A 15 15.32 1.78 -7.73
N LEU A 16 16.13 2.80 -7.42
CA LEU A 16 16.57 3.81 -8.39
C LEU A 16 17.51 3.26 -9.46
N ASN A 17 18.32 2.26 -9.12
CA ASN A 17 19.28 1.65 -10.03
C ASN A 17 18.69 0.46 -10.79
N ASN A 18 17.49 0.01 -10.43
CA ASN A 18 16.83 -1.10 -11.09
C ASN A 18 16.22 -0.64 -12.43
N PRO A 19 16.65 -1.18 -13.58
CA PRO A 19 16.09 -0.82 -14.87
C PRO A 19 14.65 -1.32 -15.05
N ASN A 20 14.22 -2.33 -14.27
CA ASN A 20 12.89 -2.94 -14.37
C ASN A 20 11.82 -2.23 -13.52
N THR A 21 12.14 -1.11 -12.88
CA THR A 21 11.21 -0.35 -12.04
C THR A 21 10.63 0.83 -12.82
N SER A 22 9.38 1.19 -12.51
CA SER A 22 8.70 2.31 -13.16
C SER A 22 9.29 3.65 -12.75
N ASP A 23 9.14 4.65 -13.61
CA ASP A 23 9.60 6.02 -13.33
C ASP A 23 8.91 6.62 -12.10
N GLU A 24 7.62 6.35 -11.93
CA GLU A 24 6.84 6.75 -10.74
C GLU A 24 7.42 6.16 -9.45
N SER A 25 7.75 4.86 -9.46
CA SER A 25 8.36 4.18 -8.31
C SER A 25 9.75 4.77 -7.98
N LYS A 26 10.51 5.13 -9.01
CA LYS A 26 11.81 5.81 -8.85
C LYS A 26 11.63 7.22 -8.30
N GLN A 27 10.68 8.00 -8.78
CA GLN A 27 10.39 9.34 -8.26
C GLN A 27 10.03 9.30 -6.77
N HIS A 28 9.11 8.43 -6.37
CA HIS A 28 8.75 8.22 -4.97
C HIS A 28 9.98 7.83 -4.13
N SER A 29 10.82 6.92 -4.65
CA SER A 29 12.05 6.52 -3.94
C SER A 29 13.05 7.66 -3.77
N LYS A 30 13.11 8.63 -4.71
CA LYS A 30 13.93 9.84 -4.56
C LYS A 30 13.38 10.76 -3.47
N GLU A 31 12.06 10.97 -3.47
CA GLU A 31 11.39 11.83 -2.50
C GLU A 31 11.60 11.32 -1.07
N VAL A 32 11.37 10.02 -0.85
CA VAL A 32 11.62 9.35 0.44
C VAL A 32 13.07 9.51 0.89
N LEU A 33 14.04 9.32 -0.01
CA LEU A 33 15.46 9.50 0.31
C LEU A 33 15.80 10.96 0.67
N GLN A 34 15.14 11.93 0.06
CA GLN A 34 15.32 13.35 0.33
C GLN A 34 14.68 13.74 1.66
N GLU A 35 13.49 13.24 1.97
CA GLU A 35 12.82 13.45 3.25
C GLU A 35 13.64 12.89 4.41
N ILE A 36 14.14 11.66 4.29
CA ILE A 36 15.03 11.05 5.29
C ILE A 36 16.31 11.89 5.46
N LYS A 37 16.88 12.39 4.36
CA LYS A 37 18.08 13.25 4.41
C LYS A 37 17.82 14.59 5.10
N ASN A 38 16.60 15.12 5.00
CA ASN A 38 16.18 16.35 5.64
C ASN A 38 15.81 16.18 7.13
N GLY A 39 16.03 14.98 7.70
CA GLY A 39 15.73 14.67 9.10
C GLY A 39 14.40 13.94 9.31
N GLY A 40 13.73 13.49 8.23
CA GLY A 40 12.55 12.63 8.31
C GLY A 40 12.88 11.24 8.84
N ASP A 41 11.94 10.64 9.57
CA ASP A 41 12.09 9.29 10.11
C ASP A 41 11.83 8.22 9.04
N ALA A 42 12.83 7.39 8.78
CA ALA A 42 12.77 6.32 7.77
C ALA A 42 11.80 5.18 8.15
N SER A 43 11.34 5.10 9.40
CA SER A 43 10.35 4.11 9.84
C SER A 43 8.93 4.59 9.55
N ALA A 44 8.67 5.88 9.74
CA ALA A 44 7.38 6.53 9.46
C ALA A 44 7.03 6.54 7.96
N VAL A 45 8.02 6.69 7.10
CA VAL A 45 7.80 6.76 5.63
C VAL A 45 7.39 5.42 5.03
N SER A 46 7.86 4.29 5.59
CA SER A 46 7.43 2.95 5.16
C SER A 46 5.96 2.66 5.53
N SER A 47 5.40 3.35 6.53
CA SER A 47 3.99 3.24 6.91
C SER A 47 3.06 4.17 6.12
N SER A 48 3.59 5.12 5.34
CA SER A 48 2.79 6.10 4.59
C SER A 48 2.53 5.75 3.12
N SER A 49 3.01 4.61 2.61
CA SER A 49 2.63 4.11 1.26
C SER A 49 1.38 3.23 1.26
N GLY A 50 0.66 3.23 2.39
CA GLY A 50 -0.63 2.55 2.55
C GLY A 50 -1.79 3.49 2.30
N ASP A 51 -1.83 4.18 1.16
CA ASP A 51 -3.11 4.51 0.53
C ASP A 51 -3.86 3.19 0.35
N LYS A 52 -4.60 2.80 1.39
CA LYS A 52 -5.63 1.79 1.29
C LYS A 52 -6.63 2.40 0.35
N ASN A 53 -6.44 2.18 -0.95
CA ASN A 53 -7.37 2.63 -1.97
C ASN A 53 -8.78 2.28 -1.46
N PRO A 54 -9.68 3.24 -1.20
CA PRO A 54 -11.04 2.91 -0.77
C PRO A 54 -11.72 1.98 -1.79
N ASN A 55 -11.32 2.07 -3.06
CA ASN A 55 -11.66 1.13 -4.13
C ASN A 55 -11.28 -0.34 -3.84
N ASN A 56 -10.25 -0.63 -3.03
CA ASN A 56 -9.92 -1.99 -2.61
C ASN A 56 -10.96 -2.56 -1.63
N VAL A 57 -11.59 -1.70 -0.81
CA VAL A 57 -12.67 -2.13 0.10
C VAL A 57 -13.87 -2.54 -0.74
N ALA A 58 -14.32 -1.68 -1.66
CA ALA A 58 -15.40 -2.01 -2.59
C ALA A 58 -15.09 -3.26 -3.43
N GLY A 59 -13.85 -3.41 -3.91
CA GLY A 59 -13.39 -4.61 -4.62
C GLY A 59 -13.48 -5.88 -3.77
N GLY A 60 -13.02 -5.83 -2.51
CA GLY A 60 -13.09 -6.97 -1.58
C GLY A 60 -14.54 -7.35 -1.24
N LEU A 61 -15.41 -6.36 -1.02
CA LEU A 61 -16.83 -6.62 -0.76
C LEU A 61 -17.53 -7.22 -1.98
N LYS A 62 -17.21 -6.76 -3.20
CA LYS A 62 -17.72 -7.38 -4.45
C LYS A 62 -17.22 -8.81 -4.63
N ALA A 63 -15.97 -9.10 -4.25
CA ALA A 63 -15.45 -10.46 -4.26
C ALA A 63 -16.21 -11.38 -3.29
N THR A 64 -16.55 -10.89 -2.10
CA THR A 64 -17.38 -11.63 -1.13
C THR A 64 -18.76 -11.97 -1.69
N LEU A 65 -19.38 -11.08 -2.46
CA LEU A 65 -20.67 -11.32 -3.12
C LEU A 65 -20.61 -12.41 -4.19
N ASN A 66 -19.55 -12.44 -4.99
CA ASN A 66 -19.39 -13.37 -6.10
C ASN A 66 -18.82 -14.74 -5.69
N ASN A 67 -18.28 -14.87 -4.47
CA ASN A 67 -17.70 -16.12 -4.00
C ASN A 67 -18.82 -17.12 -3.63
N PRO A 68 -18.86 -18.33 -4.23
CA PRO A 68 -19.84 -19.34 -3.86
C PRO A 68 -19.58 -19.96 -2.47
N ASN A 69 -18.37 -19.84 -1.94
CA ASN A 69 -17.97 -20.40 -0.65
C ASN A 69 -18.18 -19.45 0.55
N THR A 70 -18.77 -18.27 0.33
CA THR A 70 -19.11 -17.33 1.41
C THR A 70 -20.55 -17.53 1.87
N SER A 71 -20.79 -17.31 3.16
CA SER A 71 -22.12 -17.43 3.77
C SER A 71 -23.06 -16.31 3.32
N ASP A 72 -24.37 -16.57 3.38
CA ASP A 72 -25.39 -15.59 3.01
C ASP A 72 -25.35 -14.33 3.88
N GLU A 73 -25.04 -14.48 5.17
CA GLU A 73 -24.87 -13.37 6.11
C GLU A 73 -23.68 -12.47 5.71
N ALA A 74 -22.54 -13.05 5.35
CA ALA A 74 -21.37 -12.30 4.89
C ALA A 74 -21.65 -11.56 3.57
N LYS A 75 -22.43 -12.17 2.66
CA LYS A 75 -22.89 -11.52 1.43
C LYS A 75 -23.83 -10.35 1.72
N GLN A 76 -24.77 -10.51 2.65
CA GLN A 76 -25.71 -9.45 3.01
C GLN A 76 -25.00 -8.23 3.61
N SER A 77 -24.08 -8.44 4.55
CA SER A 77 -23.25 -7.36 5.11
C SER A 77 -22.37 -6.70 4.05
N ALA A 78 -21.81 -7.46 3.10
CA ALA A 78 -21.03 -6.90 2.01
C ALA A 78 -21.88 -6.04 1.06
N LYS A 79 -23.12 -6.45 0.79
CA LYS A 79 -24.08 -5.70 -0.03
C LYS A 79 -24.51 -4.39 0.63
N GLU A 80 -24.80 -4.41 1.92
CA GLU A 80 -25.16 -3.22 2.69
C GLU A 80 -24.03 -2.18 2.67
N ARG A 81 -22.80 -2.62 2.94
CA ARG A 81 -21.62 -1.75 2.94
C ARG A 81 -21.25 -1.20 1.57
N LEU A 82 -21.63 -1.88 0.48
CA LEU A 82 -21.47 -1.39 -0.90
C LEU A 82 -22.58 -0.42 -1.34
N GLY A 83 -23.76 -0.48 -0.70
CA GLY A 83 -24.89 0.40 -1.00
C GLY A 83 -24.93 1.69 -0.19
N GLN A 84 -24.06 1.82 0.82
CA GLN A 84 -23.90 3.03 1.65
C GLN A 84 -22.83 4.00 1.09
N GLU A 85 -22.48 3.89 -0.20
CA GLU A 85 -21.49 4.76 -0.86
C GLU A 85 -22.13 6.02 -1.49
#